data_AF-A0A0G1WJY3-F1
#
_entry.id   AF-A0A0G1WJY3-F1
#
_cell.length_a   1.000
_cell.length_b   1.000
_cell.length_c   1.000
_cell.angle_alpha   90.00
_cell.angle_beta   90.00
_cell.angle_gamma   90.00
#
_symmetry.space_group_name_H-M   'P 1'
#
loop_
_entity.id
_entity.type
_entity.pdbx_description
1 polymer ?
#
loop_
_entity_poly.entity_id
_entity_poly.type
_entity_poly.pdbx_seq_one_letter_code
_entity_poly.pdbx_strand_id
1 'polypeptide(L)'
;RSFSKSTNVKLKIIPKKEFIGEQYPSFITPQKGILRIPKDEARKLNFKTDAANDFFSSNRGKLSFDSKDLELLGHKLKNGVLQLSVKCVAKTLGKKDDIKVDIDGDNGIHFPMLIPLEVIEDEESERFKKPALLPVGREGWKGRGWDENGGDIAEVMKDIDGLTVYYNSESKALEQIKNRIRTDDAPAAEKKYMSDCYIQALHMYFEFKDDPDYKNYVRRSMKALGKSMPVMISKLFRS
;
A
#
# COMPACT_ATOMS: atom_id res chain seq x y z
N ARG A 1 -7.47 0.09 -59.83
CA ARG A 1 -8.02 -0.13 -58.46
C ARG A 1 -7.92 -1.61 -58.14
N SER A 2 -7.12 -1.99 -57.15
CA SER A 2 -7.20 -3.25 -56.37
C SER A 2 -5.90 -3.40 -55.57
N PHE A 3 -5.88 -2.92 -54.33
CA PHE A 3 -4.86 -3.27 -53.35
C PHE A 3 -5.50 -4.26 -52.38
N SER A 4 -5.16 -5.54 -52.46
CA SER A 4 -5.43 -6.49 -51.38
C SER A 4 -4.23 -6.47 -50.42
N LYS A 5 -4.40 -5.84 -49.26
CA LYS A 5 -3.48 -6.03 -48.13
C LYS A 5 -3.96 -7.24 -47.34
N SER A 6 -3.32 -8.39 -47.56
CA SER A 6 -3.42 -9.53 -46.64
C SER A 6 -2.51 -9.26 -45.44
N THR A 7 -3.12 -8.94 -44.29
CA THR A 7 -2.41 -8.78 -43.03
C THR A 7 -2.14 -10.16 -42.44
N ASN A 8 -0.91 -10.66 -42.61
CA ASN A 8 -0.46 -11.87 -41.93
C ASN A 8 -0.27 -11.59 -40.42
N VAL A 9 -1.24 -11.99 -39.61
CA VAL A 9 -1.09 -12.01 -38.15
C VAL A 9 -0.24 -13.23 -37.78
N LYS A 10 1.05 -13.02 -37.52
CA LYS A 10 1.91 -14.05 -36.93
C LYS A 10 1.50 -14.24 -35.47
N LEU A 11 0.63 -15.22 -35.21
CA LEU A 11 0.37 -15.71 -33.86
C LEU A 11 1.67 -16.32 -33.30
N LYS A 12 2.28 -15.61 -32.36
CA LYS A 12 3.48 -16.09 -31.65
C LYS A 12 3.02 -17.13 -30.64
N ILE A 13 3.09 -18.41 -31.01
CA ILE A 13 2.87 -19.52 -30.08
C ILE A 13 4.01 -19.44 -29.06
N ILE A 14 3.67 -18.99 -27.84
CA ILE A 14 4.60 -19.03 -26.71
C ILE A 14 4.65 -20.49 -26.27
N PRO A 15 5.79 -21.19 -26.42
CA PRO A 15 5.89 -22.58 -26.01
C PRO A 15 5.62 -22.66 -24.50
N LYS A 16 4.59 -23.44 -24.15
CA LYS A 16 4.25 -23.73 -22.76
C LYS A 16 5.47 -24.42 -22.16
N LYS A 17 6.10 -23.80 -21.15
CA LYS A 17 7.24 -24.41 -20.45
C LYS A 17 6.83 -25.81 -20.00
N GLU A 18 7.64 -26.82 -20.33
CA GLU A 18 7.46 -28.16 -19.78
C GLU A 18 7.64 -28.10 -18.25
N PHE A 19 6.66 -28.64 -17.55
CA PHE A 19 6.52 -28.53 -16.12
C PHE A 19 7.24 -29.70 -15.45
N ILE A 20 8.19 -29.39 -14.56
CA ILE A 20 8.89 -30.36 -13.71
C ILE A 20 8.31 -30.19 -12.30
N GLY A 21 7.37 -31.06 -11.93
CA GLY A 21 6.78 -31.11 -10.60
C GLY A 21 5.65 -32.13 -10.54
N GLU A 22 5.78 -33.13 -9.67
CA GLU A 22 4.65 -33.94 -9.23
C GLU A 22 3.95 -33.25 -8.05
N GLN A 23 2.65 -33.50 -7.92
CA GLN A 23 1.77 -33.30 -6.76
C GLN A 23 0.91 -32.02 -6.70
N TYR A 24 -0.39 -32.26 -6.56
CA TYR A 24 -1.37 -31.34 -5.97
C TYR A 24 -0.84 -30.77 -4.64
N PRO A 25 -1.31 -29.58 -4.21
CA PRO A 25 -0.92 -29.08 -2.90
C PRO A 25 -1.19 -30.13 -1.81
N SER A 26 -0.21 -30.40 -0.94
CA SER A 26 -0.41 -31.29 0.19
C SER A 26 -1.16 -30.63 1.34
N PHE A 27 -1.15 -29.28 1.37
CA PHE A 27 -1.92 -28.50 2.32
C PHE A 27 -2.31 -27.14 1.77
N ILE A 28 -3.43 -26.62 2.28
CA ILE A 28 -3.85 -25.24 2.10
C ILE A 28 -4.44 -24.79 3.43
N THR A 29 -3.82 -23.81 4.07
CA THR A 29 -4.19 -23.39 5.43
C THR A 29 -4.37 -21.88 5.49
N PRO A 30 -5.48 -21.38 6.06
CA PRO A 30 -5.67 -19.95 6.21
C PRO A 30 -4.60 -19.38 7.17
N GLN A 31 -4.00 -18.26 6.80
CA GLN A 31 -3.00 -17.60 7.66
C GLN A 31 -3.65 -16.83 8.83
N LYS A 32 -4.97 -16.65 8.81
CA LYS A 32 -5.75 -16.06 9.89
C LYS A 32 -6.85 -17.03 10.31
N GLY A 33 -7.00 -17.27 11.61
CA GLY A 33 -8.00 -18.20 12.14
C GLY A 33 -9.45 -17.68 12.08
N ILE A 34 -9.66 -16.36 12.00
CA ILE A 34 -10.97 -15.72 11.82
C ILE A 34 -10.79 -14.57 10.82
N LEU A 35 -11.67 -14.48 9.82
CA LEU A 35 -11.76 -13.33 8.95
C LEU A 35 -12.68 -12.27 9.57
N ARG A 36 -12.08 -11.17 10.01
CA ARG A 36 -12.80 -9.95 10.35
C ARG A 36 -12.78 -9.00 9.16
N ILE A 37 -13.96 -8.59 8.68
CA ILE A 37 -14.10 -7.67 7.56
C ILE A 37 -15.13 -6.58 7.89
N PRO A 38 -14.77 -5.30 7.72
CA PRO A 38 -15.75 -4.22 7.80
C PRO A 38 -16.81 -4.35 6.71
N LYS A 39 -18.01 -3.86 7.01
CA LYS A 39 -19.09 -3.79 6.03
C LYS A 39 -18.66 -2.96 4.80
N ASP A 40 -19.05 -3.42 3.61
CA ASP A 40 -18.79 -2.76 2.33
C ASP A 40 -17.30 -2.59 1.94
N GLU A 41 -16.35 -3.13 2.73
CA GLU A 41 -14.92 -3.10 2.43
C GLU A 41 -14.43 -4.33 1.63
N ALA A 42 -13.29 -4.18 0.96
CA ALA A 42 -12.54 -5.29 0.39
C ALA A 42 -11.34 -5.69 1.26
N ARG A 43 -11.11 -7.00 1.42
CA ARG A 43 -9.96 -7.55 2.14
C ARG A 43 -9.29 -8.66 1.35
N LYS A 44 -8.04 -8.94 1.75
CA LYS A 44 -7.23 -10.03 1.21
C LYS A 44 -7.18 -11.16 2.23
N LEU A 45 -7.59 -12.33 1.78
CA LEU A 45 -7.42 -13.60 2.48
C LEU A 45 -6.17 -14.28 1.96
N ASN A 46 -5.26 -14.64 2.86
CA ASN A 46 -4.04 -15.33 2.49
C ASN A 46 -4.06 -16.74 3.07
N PHE A 47 -3.63 -17.69 2.25
CA PHE A 47 -3.50 -19.10 2.58
C PHE A 47 -2.09 -19.54 2.28
N LYS A 48 -1.50 -20.28 3.20
CA LYS A 48 -0.21 -20.94 2.98
C LYS A 48 -0.48 -22.26 2.27
N THR A 49 0.31 -22.54 1.24
CA THR A 49 0.26 -23.77 0.45
C THR A 49 1.66 -24.09 -0.09
N ASP A 50 1.88 -25.33 -0.48
CA ASP A 50 3.03 -25.81 -1.24
C ASP A 50 2.77 -25.83 -2.76
N ALA A 51 1.59 -25.39 -3.23
CA ALA A 51 1.28 -25.31 -4.64
C ALA A 51 2.29 -24.45 -5.43
N ALA A 52 2.70 -24.95 -6.60
CA ALA A 52 3.50 -24.20 -7.56
C ALA A 52 2.75 -22.98 -8.11
N ASN A 53 3.48 -21.91 -8.45
CA ASN A 53 2.89 -20.61 -8.83
C ASN A 53 1.90 -20.67 -10.00
N ASP A 54 2.10 -21.61 -10.94
CA ASP A 54 1.31 -21.79 -12.15
C ASP A 54 0.17 -22.82 -12.00
N PHE A 55 -0.08 -23.33 -10.78
CA PHE A 55 -1.11 -24.33 -10.50
C PHE A 55 -2.48 -23.98 -11.11
N PHE A 56 -3.01 -22.78 -10.82
CA PHE A 56 -4.31 -22.30 -11.35
C PHE A 56 -4.27 -21.88 -12.83
N SER A 57 -3.09 -21.72 -13.42
CA SER A 57 -2.95 -21.31 -14.84
C SER A 57 -3.10 -22.48 -15.82
N SER A 58 -3.16 -23.71 -15.31
CA SER A 58 -3.04 -24.93 -16.12
C SER A 58 -4.33 -25.76 -16.24
N ASN A 59 -5.49 -25.23 -15.80
CA ASN A 59 -6.78 -25.94 -15.66
C ASN A 59 -6.79 -27.11 -14.65
N ARG A 60 -5.68 -27.40 -13.96
CA ARG A 60 -5.56 -28.50 -12.99
C ARG A 60 -6.24 -28.27 -11.64
N GLY A 61 -6.54 -27.02 -11.33
CA GLY A 61 -7.14 -26.60 -10.08
C GLY A 61 -8.23 -25.56 -10.33
N LYS A 62 -9.44 -25.80 -9.85
CA LYS A 62 -10.52 -24.81 -9.84
C LYS A 62 -10.79 -24.37 -8.42
N LEU A 63 -10.71 -23.06 -8.20
CA LEU A 63 -11.12 -22.47 -6.94
C LEU A 63 -12.63 -22.31 -6.94
N SER A 64 -13.32 -22.98 -6.03
CA SER A 64 -14.71 -22.73 -5.69
C SER A 64 -14.76 -21.92 -4.39
N PHE A 65 -15.64 -20.92 -4.38
CA PHE A 65 -15.82 -20.01 -3.26
C PHE A 65 -17.32 -19.88 -3.01
N ASP A 66 -17.76 -20.34 -1.84
CA ASP A 66 -19.15 -20.32 -1.43
C ASP A 66 -19.32 -19.46 -0.17
N SER A 67 -19.95 -18.30 -0.37
CA SER A 67 -20.37 -17.37 0.66
C SER A 67 -21.52 -16.52 0.14
N LYS A 68 -22.49 -16.22 1.02
CA LYS A 68 -23.59 -15.28 0.74
C LYS A 68 -23.26 -13.84 1.13
N ASP A 69 -22.26 -13.68 2.00
CA ASP A 69 -21.89 -12.40 2.63
C ASP A 69 -20.64 -11.78 1.99
N LEU A 70 -19.93 -12.53 1.14
CA LEU A 70 -18.72 -12.08 0.46
C LEU A 70 -18.77 -12.34 -1.04
N GLU A 71 -18.19 -11.43 -1.81
CA GLU A 71 -17.98 -11.55 -3.25
C GLU A 71 -16.48 -11.76 -3.54
N LEU A 72 -16.13 -12.79 -4.33
CA LEU A 72 -14.75 -13.03 -4.76
C LEU A 72 -14.39 -12.11 -5.94
N LEU A 73 -13.46 -11.18 -5.71
CA LEU A 73 -12.97 -10.26 -6.74
C LEU A 73 -11.84 -10.87 -7.59
N GLY A 74 -11.10 -11.83 -7.05
CA GLY A 74 -10.02 -12.51 -7.76
C GLY A 74 -9.06 -13.25 -6.85
N HIS A 75 -8.13 -13.99 -7.46
CA HIS A 75 -7.13 -14.78 -6.76
C HIS A 75 -5.74 -14.66 -7.38
N LYS A 76 -4.71 -14.90 -6.58
CA LYS A 76 -3.30 -14.91 -7.01
C LYS A 76 -2.51 -15.92 -6.19
N LEU A 77 -1.71 -16.77 -6.84
CA LEU A 77 -0.76 -17.66 -6.18
C LEU A 77 0.66 -17.19 -6.45
N LYS A 78 1.45 -16.99 -5.39
CA LYS A 78 2.87 -16.66 -5.50
C LYS A 78 3.65 -17.16 -4.30
N ASN A 79 4.72 -17.92 -4.55
CA ASN A 79 5.69 -18.42 -3.58
C ASN A 79 5.03 -19.10 -2.38
N GLY A 80 4.11 -20.04 -2.64
CA GLY A 80 3.40 -20.78 -1.60
C GLY A 80 2.35 -19.97 -0.82
N VAL A 81 1.95 -18.80 -1.34
CA VAL A 81 0.85 -18.00 -0.78
C VAL A 81 -0.25 -17.83 -1.81
N LEU A 82 -1.40 -18.44 -1.56
CA LEU A 82 -2.64 -18.18 -2.27
C LEU A 82 -3.33 -16.98 -1.62
N GLN A 83 -3.54 -15.92 -2.38
CA GLN A 83 -4.25 -14.72 -1.95
C GLN A 83 -5.59 -14.62 -2.68
N LEU A 84 -6.70 -14.54 -1.93
CA LEU A 84 -8.03 -14.25 -2.45
C LEU A 84 -8.40 -12.81 -2.08
N SER A 85 -8.86 -12.03 -3.05
CA SER A 85 -9.40 -10.70 -2.82
C SER A 85 -10.91 -10.82 -2.73
N VAL A 86 -11.50 -10.44 -1.60
CA VAL A 86 -12.93 -10.56 -1.34
C VAL A 86 -13.53 -9.21 -0.95
N LYS A 87 -14.77 -8.95 -1.33
CA LYS A 87 -15.54 -7.77 -0.94
C LYS A 87 -16.67 -8.19 -0.01
N CYS A 88 -16.85 -7.48 1.09
CA CYS A 88 -18.01 -7.66 1.96
C CYS A 88 -19.27 -7.11 1.30
N VAL A 89 -20.28 -7.96 1.16
CA VAL A 89 -21.64 -7.60 0.69
C VAL A 89 -22.71 -7.94 1.74
N ALA A 90 -22.29 -8.31 2.94
CA ALA A 90 -23.16 -8.63 4.06
C ALA A 90 -24.05 -7.44 4.45
N LYS A 91 -25.34 -7.72 4.70
CA LYS A 91 -26.31 -6.67 5.07
C LYS A 91 -26.22 -6.28 6.55
N THR A 92 -25.89 -7.24 7.40
CA THR A 92 -25.90 -7.12 8.87
C THR A 92 -24.52 -7.41 9.46
N LEU A 93 -24.24 -6.88 10.64
CA LEU A 93 -23.00 -7.11 11.39
C LEU A 93 -23.04 -8.45 12.16
N GLY A 94 -21.92 -8.80 12.78
CA GLY A 94 -21.74 -9.98 13.64
C GLY A 94 -21.12 -11.19 12.93
N LYS A 95 -21.03 -12.30 13.68
CA LYS A 95 -20.60 -13.60 13.16
C LYS A 95 -21.51 -14.06 12.02
N LYS A 96 -20.91 -14.59 10.97
CA LYS A 96 -21.57 -15.12 9.77
C LYS A 96 -21.28 -16.59 9.60
N ASP A 97 -21.95 -17.17 8.61
CA ASP A 97 -21.63 -18.52 8.15
C ASP A 97 -20.17 -18.59 7.70
N ASP A 98 -19.51 -19.69 8.05
CA ASP A 98 -18.13 -19.94 7.66
C ASP A 98 -18.01 -19.92 6.13
N ILE A 99 -16.98 -19.23 5.65
CA ILE A 99 -16.65 -19.19 4.23
C ILE A 99 -16.15 -20.56 3.84
N LYS A 100 -16.75 -21.14 2.81
CA LYS A 100 -16.29 -22.38 2.19
C LYS A 100 -15.42 -22.05 1.00
N VAL A 101 -14.16 -22.42 1.09
CA VAL A 101 -13.23 -22.36 -0.03
C VAL A 101 -12.82 -23.78 -0.34
N ASP A 102 -13.05 -24.22 -1.57
CA ASP A 102 -12.62 -25.53 -2.01
C ASP A 102 -11.80 -25.39 -3.30
N ILE A 103 -10.86 -26.31 -3.47
CA ILE A 103 -9.96 -26.36 -4.61
C ILE A 103 -10.13 -27.74 -5.22
N ASP A 104 -10.87 -27.76 -6.33
CA ASP A 104 -11.11 -28.97 -7.10
C ASP A 104 -9.87 -29.26 -7.93
N GLY A 105 -9.21 -30.37 -7.61
CA GLY A 105 -8.15 -30.95 -8.43
C GLY A 105 -8.68 -31.88 -9.52
N ASP A 106 -7.78 -32.32 -10.40
CA ASP A 106 -8.08 -33.46 -11.27
C ASP A 106 -8.20 -34.72 -10.40
N ASN A 107 -9.06 -35.65 -10.82
CA ASN A 107 -9.38 -36.90 -10.09
C ASN A 107 -10.21 -36.74 -8.79
N GLY A 108 -10.94 -35.62 -8.63
CA GLY A 108 -11.90 -35.46 -7.52
C GLY A 108 -11.24 -35.26 -6.16
N ILE A 109 -10.01 -34.76 -6.13
CA ILE A 109 -9.35 -34.32 -4.89
C ILE A 109 -9.91 -32.93 -4.54
N HIS A 110 -10.48 -32.81 -3.35
CA HIS A 110 -11.04 -31.59 -2.81
C HIS A 110 -10.28 -31.18 -1.56
N PHE A 111 -10.03 -29.89 -1.42
CA PHE A 111 -9.39 -29.29 -0.25
C PHE A 111 -10.37 -28.32 0.41
N PRO A 112 -11.37 -28.84 1.15
CA PRO A 112 -12.36 -27.99 1.78
C PRO A 112 -11.73 -27.21 2.94
N MET A 113 -11.87 -25.89 2.89
CA MET A 113 -11.47 -24.97 3.93
C MET A 113 -12.71 -24.25 4.46
N LEU A 114 -12.84 -24.25 5.78
CA LEU A 114 -13.84 -23.45 6.50
C LEU A 114 -13.12 -22.32 7.21
N ILE A 115 -13.57 -21.09 6.94
CA ILE A 115 -12.99 -19.90 7.54
C ILE A 115 -14.10 -19.16 8.28
N PRO A 116 -14.01 -19.07 9.62
CA PRO A 116 -14.95 -18.28 10.39
C PRO A 116 -14.95 -16.82 9.92
N LEU A 117 -16.15 -16.29 9.67
CA LEU A 117 -16.37 -14.91 9.22
C LEU A 117 -17.06 -14.10 10.31
N GLU A 118 -16.53 -12.92 10.56
CA GLU A 118 -17.13 -11.92 11.44
C GLU A 118 -17.18 -10.60 10.67
N VAL A 119 -18.40 -10.14 10.38
CA VAL A 119 -18.62 -8.83 9.78
C VAL A 119 -18.68 -7.84 10.93
N ILE A 120 -17.65 -7.02 11.03
CA ILE A 120 -17.59 -5.99 12.05
C ILE A 120 -18.21 -4.72 11.49
N GLU A 121 -18.63 -3.83 12.39
CA GLU A 121 -18.89 -2.45 11.99
C GLU A 121 -17.66 -1.94 11.24
N ASP A 122 -17.84 -0.94 10.37
CA ASP A 122 -16.67 -0.17 9.98
C ASP A 122 -16.18 0.44 11.29
N GLU A 123 -15.25 -0.26 11.95
CA GLU A 123 -14.39 0.39 12.90
C GLU A 123 -13.91 1.57 12.07
N GLU A 124 -14.20 2.78 12.54
CA GLU A 124 -13.23 3.86 12.44
C GLU A 124 -11.90 3.40 13.08
N SER A 125 -11.37 2.21 12.73
CA SER A 125 -10.02 2.11 12.30
C SER A 125 -9.78 3.42 11.56
N GLU A 126 -9.06 4.32 12.19
CA GLU A 126 -7.61 4.29 12.07
C GLU A 126 -7.09 3.44 10.87
N ARG A 127 -7.79 3.39 9.72
CA ARG A 127 -7.18 3.80 8.47
C ARG A 127 -6.38 4.99 8.92
N PHE A 128 -5.07 4.84 9.00
CA PHE A 128 -4.16 5.96 9.12
C PHE A 128 -4.64 6.92 8.04
N LYS A 129 -5.51 7.87 8.42
CA LYS A 129 -6.02 8.91 7.55
C LYS A 129 -4.73 9.62 7.29
N LYS A 130 -4.15 9.36 6.12
CA LYS A 130 -2.77 9.74 5.83
C LYS A 130 -2.65 11.17 6.29
N PRO A 131 -1.80 11.47 7.29
CA PRO A 131 -1.79 12.79 7.89
C PRO A 131 -1.77 13.85 6.80
N ALA A 132 -2.73 14.78 6.86
CA ALA A 132 -2.94 15.76 5.81
C ALA A 132 -1.67 16.59 5.67
N LEU A 133 -1.26 16.91 4.44
CA LEU A 133 -0.08 17.73 4.21
C LEU A 133 -0.55 19.10 3.73
N LEU A 134 -0.42 20.12 4.59
CA LEU A 134 -0.90 21.47 4.29
C LEU A 134 0.26 22.46 4.15
N PRO A 135 0.33 23.22 3.04
CA PRO A 135 1.32 24.26 2.88
C PRO A 135 1.01 25.43 3.81
N VAL A 136 2.04 26.05 4.35
CA VAL A 136 1.94 27.30 5.10
C VAL A 136 2.93 28.29 4.51
N GLY A 137 2.42 29.43 4.07
CA GLY A 137 3.23 30.54 3.57
C GLY A 137 3.94 31.29 4.69
N ARG A 138 4.83 32.22 4.31
CA ARG A 138 5.71 32.94 5.24
C ARG A 138 5.02 33.59 6.44
N GLU A 139 3.83 34.17 6.23
CA GLU A 139 3.08 34.85 7.30
C GLU A 139 2.50 33.88 8.34
N GLY A 140 1.92 32.76 7.89
CA GLY A 140 1.40 31.72 8.78
C GLY A 140 2.49 30.98 9.55
N TRP A 141 3.75 31.08 9.10
CA TRP A 141 4.91 30.48 9.74
C TRP A 141 5.48 31.33 10.89
N LYS A 142 5.30 32.66 10.86
CA LYS A 142 5.83 33.58 11.89
C LYS A 142 5.31 33.23 13.29
N GLY A 143 4.03 32.87 13.40
CA GLY A 143 3.41 32.40 14.65
C GLY A 143 3.81 30.99 15.09
N ARG A 144 4.54 30.26 14.24
CA ARG A 144 5.02 28.88 14.48
C ARG A 144 6.54 28.82 14.68
N GLY A 145 7.16 29.98 14.88
CA GLY A 145 8.59 30.11 15.21
C GLY A 145 9.52 30.18 14.01
N TRP A 146 9.14 30.86 12.92
CA TRP A 146 10.01 31.08 11.75
C TRP A 146 11.43 31.51 12.15
N ASP A 147 12.43 30.72 11.75
CA ASP A 147 13.77 31.25 11.51
C ASP A 147 14.09 31.12 10.02
N GLU A 148 14.78 32.12 9.49
CA GLU A 148 15.22 32.22 8.09
C GLU A 148 16.04 31.02 7.59
N ASN A 149 16.41 30.09 8.49
CA ASN A 149 17.21 28.91 8.26
C ASN A 149 16.48 27.61 8.72
N GLY A 150 15.17 27.64 9.01
CA GLY A 150 14.58 26.73 10.01
C GLY A 150 13.28 26.04 9.62
N GLY A 151 13.42 24.79 9.16
CA GLY A 151 12.42 23.72 9.19
C GLY A 151 11.54 23.63 7.95
N ASP A 152 11.56 22.48 7.28
CA ASP A 152 10.65 22.17 6.17
C ASP A 152 9.25 21.79 6.65
N ILE A 153 9.15 21.30 7.88
CA ILE A 153 7.89 21.06 8.61
C ILE A 153 7.83 22.02 9.79
N ALA A 154 6.73 22.75 9.91
CA ALA A 154 6.46 23.70 11.00
C ALA A 154 6.01 22.94 12.23
N GLU A 155 5.07 22.02 12.02
CA GLU A 155 4.35 21.39 13.09
C GLU A 155 3.62 20.15 12.58
N VAL A 156 3.48 19.19 13.48
CA VAL A 156 2.49 18.11 13.36
C VAL A 156 1.46 18.35 14.45
N MET A 157 0.19 18.49 14.07
CA MET A 157 -0.93 18.70 15.00
C MET A 157 -1.97 17.59 14.83
N LYS A 158 -2.67 17.27 15.91
CA LYS A 158 -3.87 16.44 15.86
C LYS A 158 -5.08 17.36 15.87
N ASP A 159 -5.76 17.43 14.74
CA ASP A 159 -6.99 18.19 14.54
C ASP A 159 -8.22 17.26 14.66
N ILE A 160 -9.42 17.83 14.55
CA ILE A 160 -10.70 17.10 14.60
C ILE A 160 -10.76 16.01 13.50
N ASP A 161 -10.17 16.29 12.33
CA ASP A 161 -10.18 15.39 11.17
C ASP A 161 -9.05 14.37 11.13
N GLY A 162 -8.12 14.43 12.09
CA GLY A 162 -6.94 13.57 12.16
C GLY A 162 -5.62 14.34 12.33
N LEU A 163 -4.50 13.70 11.99
CA LEU A 163 -3.19 14.36 12.04
C LEU A 163 -2.97 15.24 10.81
N THR A 164 -2.41 16.43 11.02
CA THR A 164 -2.03 17.38 9.98
C THR A 164 -0.55 17.73 10.13
N VAL A 165 0.18 17.63 9.02
CA VAL A 165 1.57 18.03 8.88
C VAL A 165 1.62 19.34 8.10
N TYR A 166 2.06 20.41 8.76
CA TYR A 166 2.19 21.73 8.16
C TYR A 166 3.60 21.91 7.61
N TYR A 167 3.74 22.21 6.32
CA TYR A 167 5.05 22.33 5.66
C TYR A 167 5.28 23.68 5.01
N ASN A 168 6.55 24.07 4.92
CA ASN A 168 6.96 25.35 4.39
C ASN A 168 7.02 25.25 2.86
N SER A 169 6.06 25.84 2.17
CA SER A 169 6.07 25.91 0.71
C SER A 169 7.19 26.78 0.14
N GLU A 170 7.76 27.67 0.97
CA GLU A 170 8.84 28.59 0.65
C GLU A 170 10.16 28.18 1.32
N SER A 171 10.37 26.87 1.52
CA SER A 171 11.63 26.39 2.11
C SER A 171 12.83 26.68 1.21
N LYS A 172 13.87 27.30 1.77
CA LYS A 172 15.17 27.47 1.10
C LYS A 172 15.75 26.15 0.60
N ALA A 173 15.46 25.03 1.26
CA ALA A 173 15.94 23.72 0.85
C ALA A 173 15.22 23.23 -0.42
N LEU A 174 13.91 23.49 -0.53
CA LEU A 174 13.15 23.24 -1.77
C LEU A 174 13.68 24.11 -2.92
N GLU A 175 13.97 25.39 -2.67
CA GLU A 175 14.60 26.26 -3.67
C GLU A 175 15.98 25.74 -4.10
N GLN A 176 16.78 25.25 -3.16
CA GLN A 176 18.08 24.65 -3.48
C GLN A 176 17.94 23.39 -4.33
N ILE A 177 16.94 22.55 -4.07
CA ILE A 177 16.66 21.35 -4.86
C ILE A 177 16.29 21.75 -6.29
N LYS A 178 15.39 22.72 -6.47
CA LYS A 178 15.01 23.28 -7.77
C LYS A 178 16.21 23.80 -8.56
N ASN A 179 17.13 24.49 -7.89
CA ASN A 179 18.28 25.12 -8.53
C ASN A 179 19.44 24.15 -8.83
N ARG A 180 19.52 22.99 -8.16
CA ARG A 180 20.68 22.07 -8.25
C ARG A 180 20.46 20.86 -9.16
N ILE A 181 19.20 20.58 -9.51
CA ILE A 181 18.77 19.39 -10.24
C ILE A 181 18.29 19.81 -11.64
N ARG A 182 18.43 18.93 -12.63
CA ARG A 182 17.91 19.18 -13.98
C ARG A 182 16.41 19.42 -13.91
N THR A 183 15.90 20.30 -14.75
CA THR A 183 14.50 20.75 -14.71
C THR A 183 13.50 19.60 -14.81
N ASP A 184 13.83 18.53 -15.55
CA ASP A 184 12.96 17.35 -15.74
C ASP A 184 12.86 16.47 -14.48
N ASP A 185 13.92 16.42 -13.66
CA ASP A 185 14.00 15.60 -12.44
C ASP A 185 13.61 16.36 -11.17
N ALA A 186 13.54 17.70 -11.25
CA ALA A 186 13.20 18.57 -10.12
C ALA A 186 11.87 18.19 -9.42
N PRO A 187 10.77 17.87 -10.13
CA PRO A 187 9.52 17.46 -9.47
C PRO A 187 9.64 16.15 -8.69
N ALA A 188 10.40 15.18 -9.20
CA ALA A 188 10.62 13.90 -8.53
C ALA A 188 11.51 14.08 -7.28
N ALA A 189 12.52 14.93 -7.37
CA ALA A 189 13.40 15.27 -6.27
C ALA A 189 12.69 16.04 -5.15
N GLU A 190 11.86 17.03 -5.48
CA GLU A 190 11.00 17.74 -4.53
C GLU A 190 10.05 16.77 -3.81
N LYS A 191 9.41 15.86 -4.56
CA LYS A 191 8.51 14.86 -3.98
C LYS A 191 9.25 13.94 -3.01
N LYS A 192 10.45 13.47 -3.36
CA LYS A 192 11.27 12.62 -2.47
C LYS A 192 11.65 13.36 -1.20
N TYR A 193 12.12 14.60 -1.34
CA TYR A 193 12.49 15.46 -0.23
C TYR A 193 11.34 15.67 0.75
N MET A 194 10.17 16.06 0.24
CA MET A 194 8.99 16.28 1.05
C MET A 194 8.50 14.99 1.71
N SER A 195 8.64 13.85 1.04
CA SER A 195 8.29 12.55 1.62
C SER A 195 9.19 12.20 2.80
N ASP A 196 10.50 12.47 2.71
CA ASP A 196 11.44 12.20 3.79
C ASP A 196 11.19 13.12 5.00
N CYS A 197 10.96 14.41 4.75
CA CYS A 197 10.60 15.37 5.79
C CYS A 197 9.28 14.98 6.49
N TYR A 198 8.28 14.55 5.69
CA TYR A 198 6.99 14.09 6.18
C TYR A 198 7.10 12.86 7.10
N ILE A 199 7.81 11.82 6.64
CA ILE A 199 7.98 10.58 7.41
C ILE A 199 8.71 10.88 8.72
N GLN A 200 9.81 11.65 8.66
CA GLN A 200 10.57 11.99 9.86
C GLN A 200 9.75 12.83 10.85
N ALA A 201 8.98 13.81 10.37
CA ALA A 201 8.13 14.61 11.25
C ALA A 201 7.06 13.77 11.97
N LEU A 202 6.45 12.82 11.27
CA LEU A 202 5.51 11.88 11.89
C LEU A 202 6.18 10.96 12.90
N HIS A 203 7.37 10.44 12.58
CA HIS A 203 8.14 9.63 13.53
C HIS A 203 8.40 10.39 14.83
N MET A 204 8.92 11.61 14.72
CA MET A 204 9.18 12.48 15.86
C MET A 204 7.90 12.80 16.64
N TYR A 205 6.78 13.04 15.94
CA TYR A 205 5.50 13.26 16.61
C TYR A 205 5.07 12.02 17.40
N PHE A 206 5.08 10.82 16.82
CA PHE A 206 4.64 9.62 17.54
C PHE A 206 5.56 9.25 18.71
N GLU A 207 6.85 9.53 18.58
CA GLU A 207 7.85 9.24 19.61
C GLU A 207 7.80 10.23 20.78
N PHE A 208 7.52 11.51 20.51
CA PHE A 208 7.66 12.59 21.50
C PHE A 208 6.37 13.38 21.75
N LYS A 209 5.20 13.02 21.21
CA LYS A 209 3.94 13.79 21.35
C LYS A 209 3.54 14.11 22.80
N ASP A 210 3.97 13.30 23.76
CA ASP A 210 3.66 13.47 25.18
C ASP A 210 4.71 14.34 25.92
N ASP A 211 5.80 14.73 25.23
CA ASP A 211 6.83 15.64 25.73
C ASP A 211 6.47 17.10 25.41
N PRO A 212 6.44 18.01 26.41
CA PRO A 212 6.22 19.45 26.18
C PRO A 212 7.20 20.09 25.18
N ASP A 213 8.41 19.53 25.02
CA ASP A 213 9.46 20.03 24.14
C ASP A 213 9.44 19.41 22.73
N TYR A 214 8.46 18.56 22.39
CA TYR A 214 8.43 17.84 21.11
C TYR A 214 8.58 18.75 19.89
N LYS A 215 7.95 19.93 19.94
CA LYS A 215 7.99 20.92 18.85
C LYS A 215 9.43 21.35 18.55
N ASN A 216 10.25 21.50 19.59
CA ASN A 216 11.65 21.85 19.43
C ASN A 216 12.48 20.69 18.86
N TYR A 217 12.19 19.44 19.22
CA TYR A 217 12.83 18.28 18.60
C TYR A 217 12.50 18.16 17.11
N VAL A 218 11.21 18.26 16.74
CA VAL A 218 10.77 18.28 15.33
C VAL A 218 11.50 19.38 14.58
N ARG A 219 11.50 20.60 15.12
CA ARG A 219 12.17 21.76 14.52
C ARG A 219 13.67 21.53 14.29
N ARG A 220 14.40 21.05 15.30
CA ARG A 220 15.85 20.80 15.20
C ARG A 220 16.16 19.73 14.15
N SER A 221 15.39 18.65 14.13
CA SER A 221 15.52 17.58 13.15
C SER A 221 15.24 18.08 11.72
N MET A 222 14.17 18.85 11.52
CA MET A 222 13.86 19.41 10.20
C MET A 222 14.94 20.39 9.73
N LYS A 223 15.48 21.21 10.63
CA LYS A 223 16.60 22.10 10.31
C LYS A 223 17.87 21.34 9.89
N ALA A 224 18.13 20.19 10.49
CA ALA A 224 19.25 19.33 10.11
C ALA A 224 19.03 18.66 8.75
N LEU A 225 17.80 18.20 8.47
CA LEU A 225 17.43 17.65 7.17
C LEU A 225 17.52 18.71 6.06
N GLY A 226 16.97 19.90 6.25
CA GLY A 226 17.00 20.96 5.24
C GLY A 226 18.40 21.45 4.87
N LYS A 227 19.42 21.19 5.71
CA LYS A 227 20.82 21.44 5.38
C LYS A 227 21.48 20.29 4.60
N SER A 228 21.16 19.05 4.95
CA SER A 228 21.90 17.87 4.47
C SER A 228 21.24 17.21 3.26
N MET A 229 19.91 17.12 3.24
CA MET A 229 19.13 16.39 2.24
C MET A 229 19.19 17.00 0.84
N PRO A 230 19.19 18.33 0.61
CA PRO A 230 19.35 18.88 -0.74
C PRO A 230 20.61 18.39 -1.44
N VAL A 231 21.72 18.22 -0.70
CA VAL A 231 22.98 17.68 -1.23
C VAL A 231 22.83 16.20 -1.56
N MET A 232 22.24 15.39 -0.67
CA MET A 232 22.05 13.95 -0.90
C MET A 232 21.12 13.68 -2.09
N ILE A 233 19.99 14.39 -2.16
CA ILE A 233 19.04 14.29 -3.26
C ILE A 233 19.70 14.72 -4.57
N SER A 234 20.45 15.83 -4.58
CA SER A 234 21.20 16.22 -5.77
C SER A 234 22.16 15.12 -6.26
N LYS A 235 22.74 14.31 -5.37
CA LYS A 235 23.58 13.16 -5.77
C LYS A 235 22.77 12.00 -6.35
N LEU A 236 21.58 11.73 -5.81
CA LEU A 236 20.69 10.67 -6.27
C LEU A 236 20.16 10.91 -7.69
N PHE A 237 19.94 12.17 -8.06
CA PHE A 237 19.40 12.56 -9.38
C PHE A 237 20.48 13.04 -10.35
N ARG A 238 21.76 12.83 -10.03
CA ARG A 238 22.92 13.10 -10.92
C ARG A 238 23.53 11.84 -11.54
N SER A 239 23.05 10.65 -11.16
CA SER A 239 23.42 9.37 -11.78
C SER A 239 22.58 9.08 -13.01
#